data_AF-A0A090M241-F1
#
_entry.id   AF-A0A090M241-F1
#
_cell.length_a   1.000
_cell.length_b   1.000
_cell.length_c   1.000
_cell.angle_alpha   90.00
_cell.angle_beta   90.00
_cell.angle_gamma   90.00
#
_symmetry.space_group_name_H-M   'P 1'
#
loop_
_entity.id
_entity.type
_entity.pdbx_description
1 polymer ?
#
loop_
_entity_poly.entity_id
_entity_poly.type
_entity_poly.pdbx_seq_one_letter_code
_entity_poly.pdbx_strand_id
1 'polypeptide(L)'
;MADQHERAFQKQLGVQRGFGSHTKKGERYYKNVGLGFKTPREAIEGTYIDKKCPFTGNVSIRGRILTGVVKSAKMNRTIVMRMDYLHFIRKYQRYEKRHTNISAHLSPCFRCNEGDKVVVGQCRPLSKTVRFNTLKVIPSGSKGGKAFVAH
;
A
#
# COMPACT_ATOMS: atom_id res chain seq x y z
N MET A 1 -2.97 -5.86 -19.18
CA MET A 1 -3.94 -6.83 -18.63
C MET A 1 -5.29 -6.14 -18.58
N ALA A 2 -6.36 -6.78 -19.05
CA ALA A 2 -7.69 -6.17 -18.98
C ALA A 2 -8.03 -5.88 -17.51
N ASP A 3 -8.45 -4.65 -17.21
CA ASP A 3 -8.80 -4.23 -15.84
C ASP A 3 -9.96 -5.03 -15.24
N GLN A 4 -10.72 -5.72 -16.10
CA GLN A 4 -11.85 -6.54 -15.75
C GLN A 4 -11.52 -8.04 -15.85
N HIS A 5 -11.00 -8.58 -14.75
CA HIS A 5 -10.63 -10.00 -14.61
C HIS A 5 -11.69 -10.82 -13.86
N GLU A 6 -12.64 -10.14 -13.21
CA GLU A 6 -13.72 -10.78 -12.46
C GLU A 6 -14.99 -10.88 -13.30
N ARG A 7 -15.86 -11.85 -12.98
CA ARG A 7 -17.18 -12.00 -13.62
C ARG A 7 -18.07 -10.77 -13.41
N ALA A 8 -17.93 -10.11 -12.25
CA ALA A 8 -18.66 -8.90 -11.93
C ALA A 8 -17.91 -7.67 -12.46
N PHE A 9 -18.64 -6.77 -13.12
CA PHE A 9 -18.07 -5.51 -13.59
C PHE A 9 -17.63 -4.64 -12.40
N GLN A 10 -16.33 -4.44 -12.25
CA GLN A 10 -15.76 -3.50 -11.28
C GLN A 10 -15.91 -2.06 -11.83
N LYS A 11 -16.43 -1.16 -10.99
CA LYS A 11 -16.53 0.30 -11.23
C LYS A 11 -16.27 1.06 -9.94
N GLN A 12 -15.87 2.34 -10.03
CA GLN A 12 -15.81 3.22 -8.88
C GLN A 12 -17.23 3.66 -8.48
N LEU A 13 -17.48 3.72 -7.16
CA LEU A 13 -18.73 4.26 -6.64
C LEU A 13 -18.73 5.78 -6.80
N GLY A 14 -19.84 6.35 -7.26
CA GLY A 14 -19.97 7.80 -7.47
C GLY A 14 -19.32 8.35 -8.74
N VAL A 15 -18.67 7.50 -9.55
CA VAL A 15 -18.14 7.88 -10.87
C VAL A 15 -19.02 7.27 -11.93
N GLN A 16 -19.78 8.10 -12.64
CA GLN A 16 -20.63 7.67 -13.75
C GLN A 16 -19.97 8.09 -15.06
N ARG A 17 -19.59 7.13 -15.89
CA ARG A 17 -19.28 7.41 -17.29
C ARG A 17 -20.62 7.59 -18.01
N GLY A 18 -21.12 8.82 -18.06
CA GLY A 18 -22.28 9.15 -18.89
C GLY A 18 -21.96 9.00 -20.39
N PHE A 19 -22.98 9.15 -21.23
CA PHE A 19 -22.85 9.12 -22.70
C PHE A 19 -22.31 10.43 -23.30
N GLY A 20 -21.88 11.39 -22.47
CA GLY A 20 -21.33 12.68 -22.92
C GLY A 20 -19.90 12.59 -23.44
N SER A 21 -19.44 13.66 -24.11
CA SER A 21 -18.10 13.69 -24.73
C SER A 21 -17.01 13.43 -23.68
N HIS A 22 -16.21 12.39 -23.89
CA HIS A 22 -15.14 12.03 -22.98
C HIS A 22 -14.07 13.14 -22.94
N THR A 23 -13.82 13.71 -21.77
CA THR A 23 -12.58 14.48 -21.52
C THR A 23 -11.38 13.55 -21.72
N LYS A 24 -10.28 14.06 -22.30
CA LYS A 24 -9.06 13.27 -22.63
C LYS A 24 -8.50 12.45 -21.45
N LYS A 25 -8.73 12.89 -20.22
CA LYS A 25 -8.54 12.08 -19.01
C LYS A 25 -9.93 11.65 -18.53
N GLY A 26 -10.23 10.36 -18.61
CA GLY A 26 -11.49 9.82 -18.09
C GLY A 26 -11.66 10.22 -16.61
N GLU A 27 -12.89 10.51 -16.21
CA GLU A 27 -13.20 10.86 -14.82
C GLU A 27 -12.87 9.67 -13.91
N ARG A 28 -11.76 9.77 -13.17
CA ARG A 28 -11.35 8.80 -12.15
C ARG A 28 -11.33 9.51 -10.81
N TYR A 29 -12.00 8.91 -9.83
CA TYR A 29 -11.96 9.44 -8.47
C TYR A 29 -10.64 9.07 -7.80
N TYR A 30 -9.97 10.08 -7.25
CA TYR A 30 -8.86 9.95 -6.32
C TYR A 30 -8.98 11.03 -5.26
N LYS A 31 -8.36 10.80 -4.10
CA LYS A 31 -8.32 11.77 -2.99
C LYS A 31 -6.93 11.84 -2.38
N ASN A 32 -6.65 12.97 -1.75
CA ASN A 32 -5.53 13.10 -0.84
C ASN A 32 -5.85 12.36 0.47
N VAL A 33 -4.90 11.56 0.94
CA VAL A 33 -5.03 10.78 2.18
C VAL A 33 -4.68 11.61 3.42
N GLY A 34 -4.01 12.75 3.23
CA GLY A 34 -3.53 13.60 4.31
C GLY A 34 -2.19 13.15 4.89
N LEU A 35 -1.80 13.73 6.04
CA LEU A 35 -0.59 13.36 6.79
C LEU A 35 0.73 13.50 5.99
N GLY A 36 0.74 14.37 4.97
CA GLY A 36 1.91 14.61 4.12
C GLY A 36 2.20 13.53 3.07
N PHE A 37 1.34 12.51 2.93
CA PHE A 37 1.51 11.49 1.88
C PHE A 37 1.01 12.02 0.53
N LYS A 38 1.88 11.99 -0.47
CA LYS A 38 1.53 12.31 -1.85
C LYS A 38 0.76 11.15 -2.49
N THR A 39 -0.27 11.48 -3.26
CA THR A 39 -0.99 10.51 -4.08
C THR A 39 -0.05 9.94 -5.16
N PRO A 40 0.05 8.60 -5.30
CA PRO A 40 0.91 8.02 -6.31
C PRO A 40 0.34 8.28 -7.72
N ARG A 41 1.23 8.45 -8.71
CA ARG A 41 0.84 8.68 -10.11
C ARG A 41 -0.05 7.55 -10.65
N GLU A 42 0.27 6.30 -10.30
CA GLU A 42 -0.54 5.13 -10.66
C GLU A 42 -1.98 5.20 -10.12
N ALA A 43 -2.23 5.88 -8.99
CA ALA A 43 -3.60 6.07 -8.50
C ALA A 43 -4.40 7.07 -9.35
N ILE A 44 -3.73 8.05 -9.98
CA ILE A 44 -4.36 9.10 -10.80
C ILE A 44 -4.57 8.61 -12.24
N GLU A 45 -3.54 8.02 -12.83
CA GLU A 45 -3.53 7.63 -14.25
C GLU A 45 -3.89 6.16 -14.47
N GLY A 46 -3.78 5.33 -13.44
CA GLY A 46 -4.06 3.91 -13.54
C GLY A 46 -5.54 3.60 -13.69
N THR A 47 -5.83 2.43 -14.25
CA THR A 47 -7.19 1.99 -14.59
C THR A 47 -7.75 0.96 -13.61
N TYR A 48 -6.93 0.47 -12.67
CA TYR A 48 -7.33 -0.53 -11.67
C TYR A 48 -8.50 -0.07 -10.80
N ILE A 49 -9.30 -1.03 -10.32
CA ILE A 49 -10.40 -0.76 -9.39
C ILE A 49 -10.18 -1.53 -8.09
N ASP A 50 -10.09 -0.78 -6.99
CA ASP A 50 -9.89 -1.33 -5.66
C ASP A 50 -10.67 -0.51 -4.63
N LYS A 51 -11.74 -1.12 -4.08
CA LYS A 51 -12.60 -0.51 -3.06
C LYS A 51 -11.86 -0.31 -1.72
N LYS A 52 -10.77 -1.05 -1.49
CA LYS A 52 -9.96 -1.01 -0.28
C LYS A 52 -8.76 -0.06 -0.40
N CYS A 53 -8.52 0.54 -1.57
CA CYS A 53 -7.47 1.53 -1.77
C CYS A 53 -7.69 2.78 -0.90
N PRO A 54 -6.65 3.33 -0.25
CA PRO A 54 -6.79 4.56 0.51
C PRO A 54 -6.89 5.81 -0.39
N PHE A 55 -6.40 5.77 -1.63
CA PHE A 55 -6.39 6.90 -2.55
C PHE A 55 -7.60 6.95 -3.49
N THR A 56 -8.00 5.81 -4.07
CA THR A 56 -9.06 5.74 -5.10
C THR A 56 -10.34 5.07 -4.59
N GLY A 57 -10.37 4.72 -3.30
CA GLY A 57 -11.48 4.06 -2.63
C GLY A 57 -12.01 4.83 -1.41
N ASN A 58 -13.01 4.25 -0.75
CA ASN A 58 -13.66 4.85 0.42
C ASN A 58 -12.99 4.44 1.76
N VAL A 59 -11.68 4.21 1.77
CA VAL A 59 -10.94 3.92 3.00
C VAL A 59 -10.26 5.20 3.47
N SER A 60 -10.48 5.57 4.73
CA SER A 60 -9.76 6.65 5.40
C SER A 60 -8.67 6.08 6.30
N ILE A 61 -7.54 6.78 6.34
CA ILE A 61 -6.41 6.47 7.21
C ILE A 61 -6.54 7.28 8.48
N ARG A 62 -6.38 6.63 9.63
CA ARG A 62 -6.51 7.25 10.95
C ARG A 62 -5.72 6.49 11.99
N GLY A 63 -5.31 7.17 13.06
CA GLY A 63 -4.60 6.54 14.17
C GLY A 63 -3.13 6.30 13.84
N ARG A 64 -2.63 5.11 14.17
CA ARG A 64 -1.17 4.83 14.14
C ARG A 64 -0.66 4.69 12.71
N ILE A 65 0.49 5.30 12.45
CA ILE A 65 1.33 5.03 11.28
C ILE A 65 2.48 4.17 11.75
N LEU A 66 2.70 3.03 11.09
CA LEU A 66 3.76 2.09 11.43
C LEU A 66 4.70 1.91 10.24
N THR A 67 5.95 1.64 10.54
CA THR A 67 6.99 1.35 9.56
C THR A 67 7.56 -0.05 9.81
N GLY A 68 7.83 -0.79 8.74
CA GLY A 68 8.42 -2.11 8.86
C GLY A 68 8.88 -2.63 7.51
N VAL A 69 9.35 -3.87 7.51
CA VAL A 69 9.88 -4.53 6.32
C VAL A 69 8.85 -5.54 5.81
N VAL A 70 8.66 -5.62 4.50
CA VAL A 70 7.80 -6.63 3.89
C VAL A 70 8.42 -8.00 4.10
N LYS A 71 7.74 -8.85 4.88
CA LYS A 71 8.13 -10.25 5.08
C LYS A 71 7.60 -11.13 3.97
N SER A 72 6.34 -10.94 3.56
CA SER A 72 5.76 -11.70 2.47
C SER A 72 4.76 -10.88 1.67
N ALA A 73 4.80 -11.06 0.35
CA ALA A 73 3.89 -10.47 -0.62
C ALA A 73 3.15 -11.54 -1.47
N LYS A 74 3.05 -12.78 -0.97
CA LYS A 74 2.46 -13.91 -1.71
C LYS A 74 0.93 -13.84 -1.87
N MET A 75 0.25 -13.06 -1.03
CA MET A 75 -1.21 -12.92 -1.06
C MET A 75 -1.64 -11.87 -2.08
N ASN A 76 -2.82 -12.07 -2.69
CA ASN A 76 -3.38 -11.09 -3.60
C ASN A 76 -3.73 -9.78 -2.86
N ARG A 77 -3.14 -8.65 -3.29
CA ARG A 77 -3.38 -7.28 -2.78
C ARG A 77 -3.24 -7.16 -1.25
N THR A 78 -2.46 -8.01 -0.60
CA THR A 78 -2.19 -7.94 0.85
C THR A 78 -0.75 -8.35 1.10
N ILE A 79 -0.08 -7.63 2.00
CA ILE A 79 1.28 -7.92 2.44
C ILE A 79 1.30 -8.24 3.93
N VAL A 80 2.28 -9.05 4.33
CA VAL A 80 2.64 -9.23 5.73
C VAL A 80 3.95 -8.48 5.96
N MET A 81 3.90 -7.45 6.81
CA MET A 81 5.07 -6.72 7.24
C MET A 81 5.56 -7.24 8.60
N ARG A 82 6.87 -7.19 8.81
CA ARG A 82 7.54 -7.49 10.05
C ARG A 82 8.07 -6.19 10.64
N MET A 83 7.78 -5.98 11.92
CA MET A 83 8.31 -4.90 12.73
C MET A 83 9.22 -5.51 13.78
N ASP A 84 10.53 -5.30 13.63
CA ASP A 84 11.53 -5.69 14.61
C ASP A 84 11.70 -4.56 15.64
N TYR A 85 11.76 -4.90 16.92
CA TYR A 85 12.00 -3.96 18.01
C TYR A 85 12.80 -4.61 19.13
N LEU A 86 13.45 -3.79 19.93
CA LEU A 86 14.22 -4.23 21.09
C LEU A 86 13.34 -4.13 22.34
N HIS A 87 13.15 -5.25 23.03
CA HIS A 87 12.45 -5.28 24.31
C HIS A 87 13.46 -5.21 25.45
N PHE A 88 13.26 -4.28 26.39
CA PHE A 88 14.19 -4.05 27.48
C PHE A 88 13.85 -4.94 28.69
N ILE A 89 14.80 -5.76 29.14
CA ILE A 89 14.65 -6.61 30.32
C ILE A 89 15.21 -5.88 31.54
N ARG A 90 14.32 -5.31 32.36
CA ARG A 90 14.68 -4.47 33.52
C ARG A 90 15.66 -5.13 34.49
N LYS A 91 15.48 -6.42 34.78
CA LYS A 91 16.34 -7.18 35.71
C LYS A 91 17.80 -7.24 35.25
N TYR A 92 18.04 -7.39 33.95
CA TYR A 92 19.39 -7.60 33.40
C TYR A 92 19.95 -6.35 32.72
N GLN A 93 19.17 -5.25 32.66
CA GLN A 93 19.52 -4.02 31.94
C GLN A 93 20.01 -4.28 30.50
N ARG A 94 19.43 -5.29 29.85
CA ARG A 94 19.78 -5.73 28.49
C ARG A 94 18.55 -5.71 27.60
N TYR A 95 18.80 -5.62 26.29
CA TYR A 95 17.75 -5.71 25.28
C TYR A 95 17.72 -7.09 24.62
N GLU A 96 16.52 -7.60 24.37
CA GLU A 96 16.30 -8.76 23.52
C GLU A 96 15.60 -8.35 22.22
N LYS A 97 15.92 -9.03 21.12
CA LYS A 97 15.29 -8.78 19.82
C LYS A 97 13.92 -9.47 19.79
N ARG A 98 12.86 -8.69 19.59
CA ARG A 98 11.50 -9.20 19.36
C ARG A 98 10.99 -8.73 18.01
N HIS A 99 9.94 -9.39 17.53
CA HIS A 99 9.27 -8.99 16.30
C HIS A 99 7.77 -9.23 16.37
N THR A 100 7.03 -8.44 15.61
CA THR A 100 5.59 -8.62 15.40
C THR A 100 5.30 -8.56 13.91
N ASN A 101 4.44 -9.47 13.45
CA ASN A 101 3.98 -9.49 12.07
C ASN A 101 2.60 -8.84 11.99
N ILE A 102 2.41 -7.93 11.02
CA ILE A 102 1.18 -7.19 10.80
C ILE A 102 0.77 -7.39 9.34
N SER A 103 -0.51 -7.67 9.10
CA SER A 103 -1.05 -7.74 7.75
C SER A 103 -1.61 -6.38 7.32
N ALA A 104 -1.23 -5.93 6.13
CA ALA A 104 -1.67 -4.67 5.55
C ALA A 104 -2.18 -4.86 4.12
N HIS A 105 -3.24 -4.14 3.75
CA HIS A 105 -3.75 -4.11 2.38
C HIS A 105 -2.75 -3.40 1.48
N LEU A 106 -2.42 -4.02 0.36
CA LEU A 106 -1.55 -3.44 -0.67
C LEU A 106 -2.41 -2.98 -1.84
N SER A 107 -2.53 -1.67 -1.98
CA SER A 107 -3.23 -1.11 -3.13
C SER A 107 -2.44 -1.35 -4.43
N PRO A 108 -3.10 -1.64 -5.57
CA PRO A 108 -2.43 -1.91 -6.83
C PRO A 108 -1.55 -0.77 -7.38
N CYS A 109 -1.66 0.45 -6.83
CA CYS A 109 -0.77 1.58 -7.17
C CYS A 109 0.65 1.46 -6.60
N PHE A 110 0.93 0.37 -5.88
CA PHE A 110 2.24 0.08 -5.33
C PHE A 110 2.69 -1.30 -5.75
N ARG A 111 3.95 -1.38 -6.16
CA ARG A 111 4.66 -2.64 -6.34
C ARG A 111 5.60 -2.82 -5.15
N CYS A 112 5.46 -3.94 -4.46
CA CYS A 112 6.28 -4.30 -3.30
C CYS A 112 6.88 -5.67 -3.52
N ASN A 113 8.14 -5.82 -3.14
CA ASN A 113 8.81 -7.10 -3.03
C ASN A 113 9.13 -7.41 -1.56
N GLU A 114 9.47 -8.67 -1.28
CA GLU A 114 9.98 -9.06 0.04
C GLU A 114 11.29 -8.32 0.32
N GLY A 115 11.44 -7.76 1.53
CA GLY A 115 12.58 -6.94 1.94
C GLY A 115 12.38 -5.43 1.79
N ASP A 116 11.35 -4.96 1.09
CA ASP A 116 11.08 -3.52 0.96
C ASP A 116 10.63 -2.90 2.30
N LYS A 117 11.01 -1.64 2.53
CA LYS A 117 10.53 -0.88 3.69
C LYS A 117 9.19 -0.25 3.33
N VAL A 118 8.18 -0.47 4.16
CA VAL A 118 6.82 0.04 3.94
C VAL A 118 6.36 0.89 5.11
N VAL A 119 5.62 1.94 4.79
CA VAL A 119 4.87 2.76 5.74
C VAL A 119 3.41 2.41 5.59
N VAL A 120 2.79 1.95 6.67
CA VAL A 120 1.38 1.58 6.71
C VAL A 120 0.61 2.49 7.66
N GLY A 121 -0.63 2.79 7.32
CA GLY A 121 -1.55 3.54 8.16
C GLY A 121 -2.67 2.65 8.66
N GLN A 122 -3.05 2.84 9.92
CA GLN A 122 -4.24 2.21 10.48
C GLN A 122 -5.51 2.71 9.75
N CYS A 123 -6.47 1.82 9.59
CA CYS A 123 -7.73 2.10 8.91
C CYS A 123 -8.88 1.32 9.57
N ARG A 124 -10.08 1.39 8.98
CA ARG A 124 -11.19 0.54 9.43
C ARG A 124 -10.87 -0.93 9.13
N PRO A 125 -11.40 -1.90 9.87
CA PRO A 125 -11.22 -3.31 9.52
C PRO A 125 -11.61 -3.58 8.05
N LEU A 126 -10.67 -4.10 7.25
CA LEU A 126 -10.86 -4.41 5.82
C LEU A 126 -11.03 -5.91 5.57
N SER A 127 -10.52 -6.73 6.49
CA SER A 127 -10.70 -8.19 6.55
C SER A 127 -10.55 -8.66 8.00
N LYS A 128 -10.58 -9.99 8.20
CA LYS A 128 -10.39 -10.61 9.53
C LYS A 128 -9.13 -10.12 10.24
N THR A 129 -8.01 -10.03 9.52
CA THR A 129 -6.70 -9.66 10.06
C THR A 129 -6.24 -8.27 9.61
N VAL A 130 -6.67 -7.80 8.44
CA VAL A 130 -6.18 -6.56 7.84
C VAL A 130 -6.91 -5.34 8.39
N ARG A 131 -6.19 -4.57 9.19
CA ARG A 131 -6.62 -3.27 9.77
C ARG A 131 -5.67 -2.12 9.39
N PHE A 132 -4.67 -2.39 8.55
CA PHE A 132 -3.69 -1.44 8.06
C PHE A 132 -3.70 -1.40 6.54
N ASN A 133 -3.31 -0.27 5.96
CA ASN A 133 -3.21 -0.07 4.52
C ASN A 133 -1.85 0.56 4.19
N THR A 134 -1.28 0.19 3.06
CA THR A 134 0.04 0.68 2.64
C THR A 134 -0.08 2.11 2.11
N LEU A 135 0.78 3.02 2.59
CA LEU A 135 0.77 4.45 2.23
C LEU A 135 1.97 4.85 1.39
N LYS A 136 3.11 4.22 1.66
CA LYS A 136 4.37 4.49 0.98
C LYS A 136 5.22 3.23 0.98
N VAL A 137 5.85 2.98 -0.16
CA VAL A 137 6.84 1.92 -0.34
C VAL A 137 8.18 2.59 -0.58
N ILE A 138 9.19 2.14 0.16
CA ILE A 138 10.58 2.53 0.02
C ILE A 138 11.30 1.27 -0.47
N PRO A 139 11.58 1.18 -1.79
CA PRO A 139 12.24 0.01 -2.34
C PRO A 139 13.61 -0.17 -1.69
N SER A 140 13.90 -1.40 -1.27
CA SER A 140 15.16 -1.77 -0.63
C SER A 140 16.34 -1.71 -1.61
N GLY A 141 16.09 -2.10 -2.85
CA GLY A 141 17.01 -1.96 -3.97
C GLY A 141 16.76 -0.67 -4.73
N SER A 142 17.21 0.46 -4.22
CA SER A 142 17.47 1.60 -5.10
C SER A 142 18.55 1.17 -6.10
N LYS A 143 18.14 0.66 -7.26
CA LYS A 143 18.96 0.48 -8.46
C LYS A 143 19.38 1.85 -9.05
N GLY A 144 19.74 2.79 -8.19
CA GLY A 144 20.40 4.04 -8.56
C GLY A 144 21.88 3.74 -8.75
N GLY A 145 22.24 3.22 -9.92
CA GLY A 145 23.57 3.39 -10.50
C GLY A 145 24.79 2.87 -9.70
N LYS A 146 24.81 1.59 -9.31
CA LYS A 146 26.08 0.86 -9.15
C LYS A 146 26.03 -0.42 -9.98
N ALA A 147 25.93 -0.25 -11.29
CA ALA A 147 26.37 -1.27 -12.24
C ALA A 147 27.85 -1.02 -12.52
N PHE A 148 28.64 -2.08 -12.54
CA PHE A 148 30.10 -2.05 -12.64
C PHE A 148 30.58 -1.35 -13.93
N VAL A 149 31.61 -0.51 -13.81
CA VAL A 149 32.42 -0.10 -14.98
C VAL A 149 33.24 -1.33 -15.36
N ALA A 150 33.00 -1.89 -16.55
CA ALA A 150 33.88 -2.89 -17.12
C ALA A 150 35.20 -2.20 -17.50
N HIS A 151 36.32 -2.80 -17.09
CA HIS A 151 37.67 -2.38 -17.46
C HIS A 151 37.94 -2.62 -18.95
#